data_AF-F7SA68-F1
#
_entry.id   AF-F7SA68-F1
#
_cell.length_a   1.000
_cell.length_b   1.000
_cell.length_c   1.000
_cell.angle_alpha   90.00
_cell.angle_beta   90.00
_cell.angle_gamma   90.00
#
_symmetry.space_group_name_H-M   'P 1'
#
loop_
_entity.id
_entity.type
_entity.pdbx_description
1 polymer ?
#
loop_
_entity_poly.entity_id
_entity_poly.type
_entity_poly.pdbx_seq_one_letter_code
_entity_poly.pdbx_strand_id
1 'polypeptide(L)'
;MPASGRPPWRPPSARDLAALDRLVQAGSVTPLQRDEAIHTAYAWRVSLPDVLSAMYRVTSLRWARELSAASGLPLVDLRASPCDHTLLAEAEHDLYLRHLFIPWRRQPDGVVVIATLNPEDPAIRALMRERMPGCHVEFVITSKFDLIWAVQRIFDPELSEAAREALFNRNPELSAKVTLSAGQKTVAVGIGLALLLALGLAPRLTLLGIMATVSALYASLFAFRGVLTIVGSGRRTDISVNASELAALKDGDLPVFTVLVPMYREAEVLPILVDSIRRLDYPRAKLDVKLVLEAGDTETIEAAKALGAEDLFEIIRVPDSQPKTKPKACNYALRFARGEYTVIFDAEDSPEPDQLRKVVALFNASGPEVACVQARLNYFNRDDNFRPGCSHSSIANGLTICCPACTG
;
A
#
# COMPACT_ATOMS: atom_id res chain seq x y z
N MET A 1 14.15 13.34 8.05
CA MET A 1 12.68 13.13 7.92
C MET A 1 12.14 12.80 9.30
N PRO A 2 11.13 13.48 9.85
CA PRO A 2 10.55 13.04 11.10
C PRO A 2 9.85 11.70 10.84
N ALA A 3 10.32 10.68 11.55
CA ALA A 3 9.83 9.31 11.50
C ALA A 3 8.37 9.26 11.98
N SER A 4 7.50 8.66 11.16
CA SER A 4 6.05 8.49 11.34
C SER A 4 5.23 9.80 11.32
N GLY A 5 4.85 10.25 10.12
CA GLY A 5 3.82 11.28 9.93
C GLY A 5 2.39 10.81 10.27
N ARG A 6 2.22 9.93 11.28
CA ARG A 6 0.94 9.35 11.69
C ARG A 6 0.40 10.06 12.94
N PRO A 7 -0.93 10.12 13.10
CA PRO A 7 -1.48 10.46 14.40
C PRO A 7 -1.04 9.41 15.43
N PRO A 8 -0.63 9.82 16.64
CA PRO A 8 -0.35 8.88 17.72
C PRO A 8 -1.61 8.08 18.04
N TRP A 9 -1.44 6.82 18.44
CA TRP A 9 -2.56 6.00 18.91
C TRP A 9 -3.28 6.69 20.07
N ARG A 10 -4.61 6.53 20.11
CA ARG A 10 -5.46 7.10 21.15
C ARG A 10 -6.35 6.03 21.77
N PRO A 11 -6.53 6.09 23.09
CA PRO A 11 -7.49 5.22 23.76
C PRO A 11 -8.91 5.54 23.26
N PRO A 12 -9.81 4.54 23.27
CA PRO A 12 -11.22 4.75 22.98
C PRO A 12 -11.80 5.86 23.85
N SER A 13 -12.50 6.81 23.24
CA SER A 13 -13.11 7.92 23.97
C SER A 13 -14.43 7.51 24.63
N ALA A 14 -14.99 8.40 25.47
CA ALA A 14 -16.30 8.16 26.05
C ALA A 14 -17.39 7.99 24.99
N ARG A 15 -17.27 8.65 23.83
CA ARG A 15 -18.18 8.51 22.70
C ARG A 15 -18.00 7.17 21.99
N ASP A 16 -16.76 6.72 21.84
CA ASP A 16 -16.47 5.41 21.25
C ASP A 16 -17.05 4.28 22.12
N LEU A 17 -16.88 4.38 23.44
CA LEU A 17 -17.44 3.40 24.38
C LEU A 17 -18.97 3.43 24.37
N ALA A 18 -19.59 4.61 24.32
CA ALA A 18 -21.04 4.73 24.18
C ALA A 18 -21.55 4.16 22.85
N ALA A 19 -20.84 4.38 21.74
CA ALA A 19 -21.17 3.79 20.44
C ALA A 19 -21.05 2.26 20.46
N LEU A 20 -20.03 1.73 21.14
CA LEU A 20 -19.86 0.29 21.34
C LEU A 20 -20.98 -0.30 22.21
N ASP A 21 -21.41 0.38 23.27
CA ASP A 21 -22.55 -0.05 24.09
C ASP A 21 -23.83 -0.14 23.27
N ARG A 22 -24.03 0.80 22.34
CA ARG A 22 -25.15 0.74 21.39
C ARG A 22 -25.05 -0.43 20.42
N LEU A 23 -23.84 -0.77 19.93
CA LEU A 23 -23.64 -1.97 19.13
C LEU A 23 -24.05 -3.25 19.87
N VAL A 24 -23.79 -3.30 21.18
CA VAL A 24 -24.22 -4.40 22.05
C VAL A 24 -25.73 -4.44 22.21
N GLN A 25 -26.36 -3.29 22.45
CA GLN A 25 -27.83 -3.19 22.54
C GLN A 25 -28.52 -3.60 21.23
N ALA A 26 -27.91 -3.28 20.09
CA ALA A 26 -28.38 -3.68 18.76
C ALA A 26 -28.11 -5.16 18.42
N GLY A 27 -27.49 -5.93 19.33
CA GLY A 27 -27.16 -7.35 19.12
C GLY A 27 -26.06 -7.60 18.08
N SER A 28 -25.31 -6.57 17.72
CA SER A 28 -24.21 -6.65 16.74
C SER A 28 -22.97 -7.32 17.31
N VAL A 29 -22.75 -7.10 18.61
CA VAL A 29 -21.57 -7.51 19.36
C VAL A 29 -22.07 -7.97 20.74
N THR A 30 -21.51 -9.05 21.30
CA THR A 30 -21.89 -9.51 22.63
C THR A 30 -21.16 -8.70 23.72
N PRO A 31 -21.64 -8.69 24.98
CA PRO A 31 -20.90 -8.05 26.09
C PRO A 31 -19.47 -8.58 26.27
N LEU A 32 -19.26 -9.88 26.04
CA LEU A 32 -17.93 -10.48 26.09
C LEU A 32 -17.03 -9.94 24.96
N GLN A 33 -17.56 -9.88 23.73
CA GLN A 33 -16.83 -9.35 22.58
C GLN A 33 -16.53 -7.86 22.72
N ARG A 34 -17.41 -7.09 23.39
CA ARG A 34 -17.16 -5.70 23.74
C ARG A 34 -15.91 -5.56 24.61
N ASP A 35 -15.85 -6.31 25.71
CA ASP A 35 -14.75 -6.18 26.67
C ASP A 35 -13.43 -6.69 26.05
N GLU A 36 -13.49 -7.75 25.25
CA GLU A 36 -12.37 -8.24 24.45
C GLU A 36 -11.91 -7.21 23.40
N ALA A 37 -12.82 -6.53 22.71
CA ALA A 37 -12.49 -5.49 21.73
C ALA A 37 -11.76 -4.31 22.39
N ILE A 38 -12.25 -3.86 23.55
CA ILE A 38 -11.63 -2.79 24.33
C ILE A 38 -10.23 -3.24 24.75
N HIS A 39 -10.11 -4.41 25.40
CA HIS A 39 -8.83 -4.93 25.84
C HIS A 39 -7.82 -5.03 24.68
N THR A 40 -8.25 -5.57 23.55
CA THR A 40 -7.45 -5.70 22.34
C THR A 40 -7.01 -4.34 21.79
N ALA A 41 -7.91 -3.35 21.71
CA ALA A 41 -7.57 -2.01 21.25
C ALA A 41 -6.45 -1.36 22.09
N TYR A 42 -6.50 -1.54 23.42
CA TYR A 42 -5.44 -1.09 24.34
C TYR A 42 -4.16 -1.90 24.19
N ALA A 43 -4.25 -3.23 24.22
CA ALA A 43 -3.10 -4.13 24.17
C ALA A 43 -2.31 -3.99 22.87
N TRP A 44 -3.02 -3.80 21.75
CA TRP A 44 -2.44 -3.69 20.42
C TRP A 44 -2.19 -2.27 19.96
N ARG A 45 -2.65 -1.25 20.70
CA ARG A 45 -2.56 0.16 20.31
C ARG A 45 -3.11 0.42 18.90
N VAL A 46 -4.29 -0.14 18.63
CA VAL A 46 -5.04 0.04 17.39
C VAL A 46 -6.38 0.73 17.67
N SER A 47 -7.01 1.29 16.63
CA SER A 47 -8.30 1.94 16.81
C SER A 47 -9.38 0.90 17.11
N LEU A 48 -10.32 1.23 17.99
CA LEU A 48 -11.45 0.36 18.30
C LEU A 48 -12.28 -0.01 17.05
N PRO A 49 -12.55 0.90 16.09
CA PRO A 49 -13.25 0.55 14.85
C PRO A 49 -12.51 -0.49 14.02
N ASP A 50 -11.17 -0.42 13.94
CA ASP A 50 -10.38 -1.40 13.19
C ASP A 50 -10.41 -2.78 13.87
N VAL A 51 -10.42 -2.85 15.21
CA VAL A 51 -10.61 -4.12 15.96
C VAL A 51 -11.99 -4.71 15.66
N LEU A 52 -13.03 -3.89 15.75
CA LEU A 52 -14.41 -4.33 15.53
C LEU A 52 -14.63 -4.82 14.09
N SER A 53 -14.04 -4.14 13.10
CA SER A 53 -14.05 -4.58 11.71
C SER A 53 -13.33 -5.91 11.55
N ALA A 54 -12.09 -6.01 12.04
CA ALA A 54 -11.22 -7.16 11.80
C ALA A 54 -11.65 -8.44 12.52
N MET A 55 -12.24 -8.33 13.72
CA MET A 55 -12.59 -9.48 14.56
C MET A 55 -14.07 -9.83 14.55
N TYR A 56 -14.95 -8.82 14.46
CA TYR A 56 -16.40 -9.00 14.64
C TYR A 56 -17.23 -8.55 13.43
N ARG A 57 -16.58 -8.25 12.30
CA ARG A 57 -17.25 -7.91 11.03
C ARG A 57 -18.18 -6.70 11.12
N VAL A 58 -17.81 -5.74 11.96
CA VAL A 58 -18.56 -4.49 12.09
C VAL A 58 -18.12 -3.55 10.97
N THR A 59 -19.01 -3.31 10.01
CA THR A 59 -18.70 -2.44 8.88
C THR A 59 -18.48 -0.98 9.31
N SER A 60 -17.66 -0.26 8.55
CA SER A 60 -17.36 1.17 8.80
C SER A 60 -18.63 2.04 8.84
N LEU A 61 -19.64 1.71 8.03
CA LEU A 61 -20.92 2.42 8.01
C LEU A 61 -21.77 2.11 9.26
N ARG A 62 -21.76 0.85 9.72
CA ARG A 62 -22.47 0.46 10.96
C ARG A 62 -21.85 1.15 12.17
N TRP A 63 -20.52 1.17 12.26
CA TRP A 63 -19.82 1.93 13.30
C TRP A 63 -20.17 3.42 13.26
N ALA A 64 -20.10 4.06 12.10
CA ALA A 64 -20.42 5.48 11.95
C ALA A 64 -21.87 5.82 12.36
N ARG A 65 -22.83 4.94 12.09
CA ARG A 65 -24.23 5.10 12.54
C ARG A 65 -24.33 5.11 14.07
N GLU A 66 -23.71 4.16 14.74
CA GLU A 66 -23.77 4.11 16.22
C GLU A 66 -22.99 5.26 16.86
N LEU A 67 -21.87 5.67 16.26
CA LEU A 67 -21.11 6.83 16.71
C LEU A 67 -21.89 8.14 16.55
N SER A 68 -22.60 8.31 15.43
CA SER A 68 -23.52 9.43 15.21
C SER A 68 -24.60 9.48 16.30
N ALA A 69 -25.25 8.35 16.57
CA ALA A 69 -26.27 8.26 17.60
C ALA A 69 -25.74 8.50 19.03
N ALA A 70 -24.54 8.01 19.35
CA ALA A 70 -23.90 8.21 20.65
C ALA A 70 -23.39 9.64 20.87
N SER A 71 -22.94 10.32 19.80
CA SER A 71 -22.41 11.68 19.87
C SER A 71 -23.47 12.77 19.71
N GLY A 72 -24.66 12.42 19.24
CA GLY A 72 -25.71 13.39 18.87
C GLY A 72 -25.38 14.21 17.62
N LEU A 73 -24.34 13.83 16.88
CA LEU A 73 -23.94 14.49 15.64
C LEU A 73 -24.61 13.81 14.44
N PRO A 74 -25.02 14.55 13.40
CA PRO A 74 -25.70 13.96 12.26
C PRO A 74 -24.74 13.08 11.43
N LEU A 75 -25.27 11.99 10.90
CA LEU A 75 -24.60 11.11 9.94
C LEU A 75 -24.80 11.64 8.52
N VAL A 76 -23.74 11.68 7.73
CA VAL A 76 -23.76 12.14 6.34
C VAL A 76 -23.20 11.06 5.41
N ASP A 77 -23.81 10.90 4.24
CA ASP A 77 -23.27 10.09 3.14
C ASP A 77 -22.65 11.02 2.10
N LEU A 78 -21.31 11.02 2.01
CA LEU A 78 -20.54 11.87 1.10
C LEU A 78 -20.68 11.47 -0.39
N ARG A 79 -21.24 10.29 -0.68
CA ARG A 79 -21.55 9.86 -2.05
C ARG A 79 -22.85 10.47 -2.53
N ALA A 80 -23.84 10.58 -1.64
CA ALA A 80 -25.13 11.21 -1.93
C ALA A 80 -25.04 12.74 -1.90
N SER A 81 -24.25 13.30 -0.97
CA SER A 81 -24.03 14.74 -0.86
C SER A 81 -22.53 15.06 -0.94
N PRO A 82 -21.99 15.36 -2.13
CA PRO A 82 -20.57 15.58 -2.32
C PRO A 82 -20.05 16.81 -1.56
N CYS A 83 -18.75 16.81 -1.26
CA CYS A 83 -18.09 17.96 -0.64
C CYS A 83 -18.01 19.16 -1.57
N ASP A 84 -17.97 20.34 -0.99
CA ASP A 84 -17.63 21.59 -1.66
C ASP A 84 -16.12 21.65 -1.93
N HIS A 85 -15.75 21.60 -3.21
CA HIS A 85 -14.35 21.58 -3.63
C HIS A 85 -13.59 22.87 -3.25
N THR A 86 -14.29 24.00 -3.04
CA THR A 86 -13.66 25.27 -2.68
C THR A 86 -13.05 25.28 -1.28
N LEU A 87 -13.49 24.37 -0.42
CA LEU A 87 -12.99 24.22 0.95
C LEU A 87 -11.78 23.28 1.04
N LEU A 88 -11.46 22.60 -0.06
CA LEU A 88 -10.46 21.54 -0.11
C LEU A 88 -9.16 22.06 -0.72
N ALA A 89 -8.04 21.57 -0.21
CA ALA A 89 -6.71 21.87 -0.74
C ALA A 89 -6.02 20.58 -1.19
N GLU A 90 -5.53 20.59 -2.43
CA GLU A 90 -4.80 19.44 -3.01
C GLU A 90 -3.61 19.02 -2.15
N ALA A 91 -2.80 19.97 -1.67
CA ALA A 91 -1.62 19.69 -0.85
C ALA A 91 -1.95 19.00 0.50
N GLU A 92 -3.22 18.99 0.91
CA GLU A 92 -3.67 18.49 2.20
C GLU A 92 -4.36 17.11 2.10
N HIS A 93 -4.46 16.50 0.91
CA HIS A 93 -5.13 15.19 0.78
C HIS A 93 -4.55 14.11 1.71
N ASP A 94 -3.22 14.11 1.89
CA ASP A 94 -2.55 13.20 2.82
C ASP A 94 -2.97 13.46 4.28
N LEU A 95 -3.34 14.69 4.66
CA LEU A 95 -3.85 15.03 6.00
C LEU A 95 -5.28 14.53 6.20
N TYR A 96 -6.13 14.68 5.17
CA TYR A 96 -7.52 14.20 5.18
C TYR A 96 -7.58 12.67 5.41
N LEU A 97 -6.72 11.92 4.72
CA LEU A 97 -6.61 10.46 4.89
C LEU A 97 -6.02 10.08 6.25
N ARG A 98 -4.99 10.79 6.72
CA ARG A 98 -4.31 10.48 7.98
C ARG A 98 -5.18 10.72 9.22
N HIS A 99 -5.93 11.81 9.24
CA HIS A 99 -6.79 12.17 10.38
C HIS A 99 -8.26 11.76 10.18
N LEU A 100 -8.59 11.12 9.05
CA LEU A 100 -9.96 10.68 8.70
C LEU A 100 -10.98 11.82 8.84
N PHE A 101 -10.75 12.91 8.10
CA PHE A 101 -11.67 14.03 8.01
C PHE A 101 -11.64 14.69 6.64
N ILE A 102 -12.71 15.41 6.29
CA ILE A 102 -12.78 16.23 5.09
C ILE A 102 -13.71 17.43 5.34
N PRO A 103 -13.30 18.67 4.97
CA PRO A 103 -14.23 19.79 4.89
C PRO A 103 -15.39 19.45 3.95
N TRP A 104 -16.62 19.54 4.44
CA TRP A 104 -17.79 19.10 3.66
C TRP A 104 -18.48 20.26 2.96
N ARG A 105 -18.93 21.27 3.72
CA ARG A 105 -19.62 22.44 3.16
C ARG A 105 -19.59 23.63 4.09
N ARG A 106 -19.81 24.82 3.52
CA ARG A 106 -20.03 26.05 4.27
C ARG A 106 -21.53 26.31 4.38
N GLN A 107 -22.02 26.53 5.58
CA GLN A 107 -23.40 26.93 5.83
C GLN A 107 -23.59 28.44 5.52
N PRO A 108 -24.83 28.90 5.25
CA PRO A 108 -25.11 30.29 4.91
C PRO A 108 -24.73 31.31 6.01
N ASP A 109 -24.67 30.85 7.26
CA ASP A 109 -24.24 31.61 8.45
C ASP A 109 -22.70 31.73 8.57
N GLY A 110 -21.94 31.15 7.64
CA GLY A 110 -20.48 31.17 7.62
C GLY A 110 -19.82 30.02 8.37
N VAL A 111 -20.58 29.11 8.99
CA VAL A 111 -20.06 27.93 9.69
C VAL A 111 -19.53 26.90 8.70
N VAL A 112 -18.33 26.38 8.95
CA VAL A 112 -17.73 25.32 8.12
C VAL A 112 -17.98 23.97 8.78
N VAL A 113 -18.64 23.09 8.03
CA VAL A 113 -19.00 21.75 8.51
C VAL A 113 -17.96 20.75 8.03
N ILE A 114 -17.45 19.94 8.95
CA ILE A 114 -16.42 18.94 8.71
C ILE A 114 -16.99 17.55 8.92
N ALA A 115 -16.87 16.71 7.90
CA ALA A 115 -17.18 15.30 8.01
C ALA A 115 -15.96 14.56 8.56
N THR A 116 -16.11 13.81 9.64
CA THR A 116 -15.01 13.05 10.25
C THR A 116 -15.51 11.78 10.93
N LEU A 117 -14.62 10.81 11.10
CA LEU A 117 -14.84 9.67 11.99
C LEU A 117 -14.49 9.99 13.45
N ASN A 118 -13.60 10.96 13.69
CA ASN A 118 -12.99 11.24 15.00
C ASN A 118 -13.20 12.72 15.40
N PRO A 119 -14.42 13.14 15.79
CA PRO A 119 -14.75 14.54 16.09
C PRO A 119 -14.00 15.14 17.30
N GLU A 120 -13.39 14.28 18.12
CA GLU A 120 -12.61 14.66 19.29
C GLU A 120 -11.12 14.78 18.98
N ASP A 121 -10.69 14.58 17.73
CA ASP A 121 -9.30 14.75 17.37
C ASP A 121 -8.87 16.23 17.48
N PRO A 122 -7.98 16.60 18.44
CA PRO A 122 -7.50 17.97 18.55
C PRO A 122 -6.70 18.42 17.34
N ALA A 123 -6.09 17.49 16.59
CA ALA A 123 -5.35 17.82 15.37
C ALA A 123 -6.27 18.39 14.30
N ILE A 124 -7.48 17.84 14.12
CA ILE A 124 -8.45 18.36 13.16
C ILE A 124 -8.80 19.80 13.52
N ARG A 125 -9.12 20.07 14.80
CA ARG A 125 -9.44 21.43 15.25
C ARG A 125 -8.28 22.40 15.09
N ALA A 126 -7.05 21.96 15.37
CA ALA A 126 -5.85 22.76 15.20
C ALA A 126 -5.61 23.13 13.73
N LEU A 127 -5.66 22.13 12.84
CA LEU A 127 -5.50 22.31 11.39
C LEU A 127 -6.55 23.29 10.82
N MET A 128 -7.79 23.16 11.26
CA MET A 128 -8.88 24.00 10.75
C MET A 128 -8.81 25.44 11.28
N ARG A 129 -8.34 25.63 12.52
CA ARG A 129 -8.09 26.97 13.07
C ARG A 129 -6.98 27.69 12.33
N GLU A 130 -5.92 26.97 11.94
CA GLU A 130 -4.82 27.50 11.14
C GLU A 130 -5.28 27.83 9.71
N ARG A 131 -6.04 26.93 9.09
CA ARG A 131 -6.52 27.08 7.71
C ARG A 131 -7.58 28.16 7.55
N MET A 132 -8.49 28.27 8.51
CA MET A 132 -9.66 29.15 8.45
C MET A 132 -9.81 29.96 9.75
N PRO A 133 -8.89 30.92 10.00
CA PRO A 133 -8.95 31.74 11.21
C PRO A 133 -10.27 32.51 11.26
N GLY A 134 -10.94 32.44 12.42
CA GLY A 134 -12.21 33.13 12.67
C GLY A 134 -13.47 32.40 12.19
N CYS A 135 -13.36 31.30 11.44
CA CYS A 135 -14.53 30.48 11.09
C CYS A 135 -14.94 29.57 12.25
N HIS A 136 -16.24 29.47 12.49
CA HIS A 136 -16.79 28.48 13.42
C HIS A 136 -16.85 27.13 12.71
N VAL A 137 -16.43 26.07 13.41
CA VAL A 137 -16.30 24.72 12.86
C VAL A 137 -17.25 23.78 13.59
N GLU A 138 -18.11 23.12 12.81
CA GLU A 138 -19.00 22.06 13.28
C GLU A 138 -18.59 20.71 12.71
N PHE A 139 -18.95 19.65 13.43
CA PHE A 139 -18.59 18.28 13.07
C PHE A 139 -19.83 17.46 12.74
N VAL A 140 -19.72 16.66 11.69
CA VAL A 140 -20.68 15.63 11.31
C VAL A 140 -19.95 14.30 11.19
N ILE A 141 -20.66 13.21 11.46
CA ILE A 141 -20.09 11.87 11.39
C ILE A 141 -20.26 11.31 9.98
N THR A 142 -19.24 10.62 9.49
CA THR A 142 -19.26 9.88 8.23
C THR A 142 -18.48 8.58 8.40
N SER A 143 -18.64 7.63 7.49
CA SER A 143 -17.86 6.39 7.52
C SER A 143 -16.43 6.58 7.00
N LYS A 144 -15.50 5.75 7.48
CA LYS A 144 -14.12 5.66 6.98
C LYS A 144 -14.09 5.42 5.46
N PHE A 145 -14.95 4.54 4.98
CA PHE A 145 -15.10 4.24 3.56
C PHE A 145 -15.49 5.48 2.75
N ASP A 146 -16.49 6.23 3.20
CA ASP A 146 -16.96 7.43 2.50
C ASP A 146 -15.88 8.52 2.44
N LEU A 147 -15.06 8.66 3.49
CA LEU A 147 -13.92 9.59 3.49
C LEU A 147 -12.88 9.21 2.45
N ILE A 148 -12.44 7.94 2.45
CA ILE A 148 -11.44 7.44 1.51
C ILE A 148 -11.97 7.56 0.08
N TRP A 149 -13.23 7.20 -0.15
CA TRP A 149 -13.89 7.34 -1.44
C TRP A 149 -14.01 8.81 -1.88
N ALA A 150 -14.35 9.72 -0.97
CA ALA A 150 -14.48 11.14 -1.29
C ALA A 150 -13.13 11.75 -1.66
N VAL A 151 -12.08 11.49 -0.88
CA VAL A 151 -10.71 11.92 -1.20
C VAL A 151 -10.28 11.34 -2.55
N GLN A 152 -10.50 10.04 -2.76
CA GLN A 152 -10.18 9.38 -4.02
C GLN A 152 -10.84 10.08 -5.21
N ARG A 153 -12.17 10.21 -5.18
CA ARG A 153 -12.94 10.79 -6.29
C ARG A 153 -12.59 12.26 -6.55
N ILE A 154 -12.32 13.04 -5.50
CA ILE A 154 -12.07 14.49 -5.63
C ILE A 154 -10.67 14.75 -6.18
N PHE A 155 -9.66 14.00 -5.73
CA PHE A 155 -8.26 14.18 -6.08
C PHE A 155 -7.74 13.14 -7.09
N ASP A 156 -8.63 12.44 -7.79
CA ASP A 156 -8.28 11.37 -8.73
C ASP A 156 -7.28 11.83 -9.81
N PRO A 157 -7.48 13.00 -10.47
CA PRO A 157 -6.52 13.50 -11.47
C PRO A 157 -5.12 13.71 -10.89
N GLU A 158 -5.03 14.37 -9.75
CA GLU A 158 -3.79 14.78 -9.11
C GLU A 158 -3.05 13.57 -8.53
N LEU A 159 -3.78 12.66 -7.87
CA LEU A 159 -3.23 11.40 -7.38
C LEU A 159 -2.73 10.51 -8.52
N SER A 160 -3.46 10.46 -9.64
CA SER A 160 -3.04 9.70 -10.83
C SER A 160 -1.81 10.31 -11.49
N GLU A 161 -1.72 11.63 -11.57
CA GLU A 161 -0.54 12.30 -12.09
C GLU A 161 0.67 12.06 -11.18
N ALA A 162 0.50 12.25 -9.87
CA ALA A 162 1.54 12.00 -8.88
C ALA A 162 2.05 10.55 -8.94
N ALA A 163 1.16 9.56 -9.10
CA ALA A 163 1.55 8.16 -9.23
C ALA A 163 2.47 7.88 -10.44
N ARG A 164 2.38 8.72 -11.48
CA ARG A 164 3.10 8.56 -12.75
C ARG A 164 4.34 9.46 -12.86
N GLU A 165 4.28 10.66 -12.28
CA GLU A 165 5.25 11.73 -12.51
C GLU A 165 6.05 12.12 -11.25
N ALA A 166 5.64 11.73 -10.04
CA ALA A 166 6.29 12.21 -8.82
C ALA A 166 7.79 11.90 -8.74
N LEU A 167 8.24 10.72 -9.20
CA LEU A 167 9.67 10.38 -9.22
C LEU A 167 10.42 11.28 -10.20
N PHE A 168 9.88 11.47 -11.41
CA PHE A 168 10.50 12.33 -12.42
C PHE A 168 10.56 13.79 -11.98
N ASN A 169 9.50 14.30 -11.37
CA ASN A 169 9.43 15.68 -10.91
C ASN A 169 10.37 15.95 -9.72
N ARG A 170 10.60 14.95 -8.85
CA ARG A 170 11.50 15.08 -7.69
C ARG A 170 12.96 14.84 -8.06
N ASN A 171 13.25 13.72 -8.71
CA ASN A 171 14.60 13.28 -9.06
C ASN A 171 14.62 12.79 -10.53
N PRO A 172 14.72 13.70 -11.51
CA PRO A 172 14.69 13.35 -12.93
C PRO A 172 15.75 12.31 -13.32
N GLU A 173 16.93 12.35 -12.69
CA GLU A 173 18.05 11.44 -12.93
C GLU A 173 17.82 9.99 -12.47
N LEU A 174 16.94 9.78 -11.49
CA LEU A 174 16.54 8.46 -11.00
C LEU A 174 15.33 7.90 -11.76
N SER A 175 14.76 8.68 -12.68
CA SER A 175 13.60 8.30 -13.46
C SER A 175 14.00 7.78 -14.84
N ALA A 176 13.53 6.58 -15.19
CA ALA A 176 13.73 5.99 -16.51
C ALA A 176 12.89 6.64 -17.63
N LYS A 177 12.20 7.76 -17.36
CA LYS A 177 11.34 8.45 -18.33
C LYS A 177 12.13 8.99 -19.52
N VAL A 178 13.36 9.44 -19.28
CA VAL A 178 14.30 9.84 -20.34
C VAL A 178 15.39 8.78 -20.41
N THR A 179 15.32 7.90 -21.41
CA THR A 179 16.21 6.74 -21.52
C THR A 179 17.60 7.09 -22.07
N LEU A 180 17.66 7.98 -23.07
CA LEU A 180 18.91 8.39 -23.71
C LEU A 180 19.06 9.91 -23.67
N SER A 181 20.22 10.36 -23.20
CA SER A 181 20.62 11.77 -23.28
C SER A 181 20.81 12.21 -24.74
N ALA A 182 20.73 13.51 -25.01
CA ALA A 182 20.96 14.04 -26.35
C ALA A 182 22.35 13.64 -26.89
N GLY A 183 23.38 13.66 -26.05
CA GLY A 183 24.73 13.21 -26.41
C GLY A 183 24.79 11.72 -26.75
N GLN A 184 24.12 10.86 -25.97
CA GLN A 184 24.04 9.42 -26.26
C GLN A 184 23.34 9.15 -27.59
N LYS A 185 22.27 9.89 -27.91
CA LYS A 185 21.58 9.79 -29.21
C LYS A 185 22.50 10.18 -30.36
N THR A 186 23.23 11.29 -30.24
CA THR A 186 24.18 11.73 -31.28
C THR A 186 25.30 10.71 -31.50
N VAL A 187 25.86 10.17 -30.41
CA VAL A 187 26.88 9.12 -30.50
C VAL A 187 26.32 7.85 -31.13
N ALA A 188 25.12 7.40 -30.74
CA ALA A 188 24.49 6.22 -31.31
C ALA A 188 24.22 6.38 -32.83
N VAL A 189 23.72 7.55 -33.24
CA VAL A 189 23.54 7.89 -34.67
C VAL A 189 24.89 7.92 -35.39
N GLY A 190 25.91 8.52 -34.78
CA GLY A 190 27.27 8.56 -35.33
C GLY A 190 27.87 7.18 -35.55
N ILE A 191 27.74 6.28 -34.56
CA ILE A 191 28.16 4.88 -34.68
C ILE A 191 27.40 4.18 -35.80
N GLY A 192 26.08 4.37 -35.88
CA GLY A 192 25.25 3.80 -36.95
C GLY A 192 25.69 4.25 -38.34
N LEU A 193 25.92 5.55 -38.54
CA LEU A 193 26.40 6.11 -39.81
C LEU A 193 27.80 5.62 -40.16
N ALA A 194 28.71 5.54 -39.19
CA ALA A 194 30.06 5.01 -39.40
C ALA A 194 30.03 3.52 -39.82
N LEU A 195 29.16 2.72 -39.19
CA LEU A 195 28.96 1.31 -39.56
C LEU A 195 28.38 1.15 -40.97
N LEU A 196 27.40 1.98 -41.35
CA LEU A 196 26.84 1.98 -42.70
C LEU A 196 27.88 2.36 -43.76
N LEU A 197 28.69 3.39 -43.49
CA LEU A 197 29.80 3.77 -44.37
C LEU A 197 30.83 2.64 -44.49
N ALA A 198 31.23 2.04 -43.38
CA ALA A 198 32.17 0.93 -43.37
C ALA A 198 31.62 -0.28 -44.15
N LEU A 199 30.33 -0.58 -44.03
CA LEU A 199 29.67 -1.65 -44.77
C LEU A 199 29.67 -1.39 -46.28
N GLY A 200 29.53 -0.14 -46.70
CA GLY A 200 29.63 0.25 -48.12
C GLY A 200 31.05 0.14 -48.68
N LEU A 201 32.07 0.47 -47.87
CA LEU A 201 33.48 0.47 -48.29
C LEU A 201 34.15 -0.91 -48.22
N ALA A 202 33.86 -1.71 -47.18
CA ALA A 202 34.54 -2.98 -46.90
C ALA A 202 33.60 -4.00 -46.23
N PRO A 203 32.56 -4.50 -46.93
CA PRO A 203 31.46 -5.23 -46.32
C PRO A 203 31.90 -6.49 -45.55
N ARG A 204 32.84 -7.26 -46.09
CA ARG A 204 33.31 -8.51 -45.45
C ARG A 204 34.04 -8.25 -44.14
N LEU A 205 34.92 -7.24 -44.10
CA LEU A 205 35.69 -6.90 -42.90
C LEU A 205 34.79 -6.30 -41.82
N THR A 206 33.84 -5.43 -42.21
CA THR A 206 32.88 -4.84 -41.27
C THR A 206 31.98 -5.91 -40.65
N LEU A 207 31.45 -6.85 -41.44
CA LEU A 207 30.65 -7.96 -40.91
C LEU A 207 31.44 -8.86 -39.95
N LEU A 208 32.68 -9.22 -40.31
CA LEU A 208 33.57 -9.99 -39.44
C LEU A 208 33.82 -9.26 -38.11
N GLY A 209 34.12 -7.96 -38.17
CA GLY A 209 34.32 -7.12 -37.00
C GLY A 209 33.08 -7.09 -36.10
N ILE A 210 31.89 -6.85 -36.66
CA ILE A 210 30.62 -6.87 -35.92
C ILE A 210 30.41 -8.23 -35.25
N MET A 211 30.57 -9.34 -35.98
CA MET A 211 30.40 -10.68 -35.42
C MET A 211 31.38 -10.96 -34.29
N ALA A 212 32.65 -10.57 -34.45
CA ALA A 212 33.68 -10.73 -33.42
C ALA A 212 33.36 -9.90 -32.16
N THR A 213 32.97 -8.63 -32.32
CA THR A 213 32.59 -7.76 -31.21
C THR A 213 31.36 -8.27 -30.48
N VAL A 214 30.31 -8.67 -31.21
CA VAL A 214 29.08 -9.21 -30.62
C VAL A 214 29.38 -10.53 -29.88
N SER A 215 30.18 -11.42 -30.48
CA SER A 215 30.58 -12.68 -29.86
C SER A 215 31.40 -12.46 -28.58
N ALA A 216 32.33 -11.52 -28.59
CA ALA A 216 33.11 -11.14 -27.42
C ALA A 216 32.20 -10.59 -26.31
N LEU A 217 31.25 -9.70 -26.64
CA LEU A 217 30.29 -9.16 -25.67
C LEU A 217 29.43 -10.28 -25.03
N TYR A 218 28.91 -11.21 -25.84
CA TYR A 218 28.15 -12.35 -25.34
C TYR A 218 28.99 -13.26 -24.46
N ALA A 219 30.24 -13.56 -24.86
CA ALA A 219 31.16 -14.36 -24.06
C ALA A 219 31.45 -13.68 -22.70
N SER A 220 31.67 -12.36 -22.69
CA SER A 220 31.86 -11.59 -21.46
C SER A 220 30.62 -11.58 -20.57
N LEU A 221 29.42 -11.39 -21.14
CA LEU A 221 28.16 -11.46 -20.38
C LEU A 221 27.90 -12.86 -19.80
N PHE A 222 28.22 -13.90 -20.57
CA PHE A 222 28.11 -15.28 -20.11
C PHE A 222 29.10 -15.58 -18.98
N ALA A 223 30.36 -15.16 -19.13
CA ALA A 223 31.37 -15.30 -18.08
C ALA A 223 30.97 -14.52 -16.81
N PHE A 224 30.50 -13.28 -16.96
CA PHE A 224 30.01 -12.47 -15.85
C PHE A 224 28.83 -13.13 -15.12
N ARG A 225 27.84 -13.64 -15.87
CA ARG A 225 26.73 -14.42 -15.30
C ARG A 225 27.21 -15.68 -14.59
N GLY A 226 28.15 -16.41 -15.18
CA GLY A 226 28.75 -17.60 -14.55
C GLY A 226 29.43 -17.28 -13.22
N VAL A 227 30.21 -16.19 -13.17
CA VAL A 227 30.82 -15.70 -11.93
C VAL A 227 29.76 -15.33 -10.90
N LEU A 228 28.72 -14.56 -11.29
CA LEU A 228 27.61 -14.20 -10.40
C LEU A 228 26.88 -15.43 -9.86
N THR A 229 26.65 -16.47 -10.67
CA THR A 229 26.03 -17.71 -10.24
C THR A 229 26.91 -18.49 -9.26
N ILE A 230 28.22 -18.60 -9.50
CA ILE A 230 29.14 -19.28 -8.59
C ILE A 230 29.23 -18.54 -7.26
N VAL A 231 29.40 -17.21 -7.30
CA VAL A 231 29.47 -16.37 -6.10
C VAL A 231 28.13 -16.36 -5.34
N GLY A 232 27.02 -16.28 -6.06
CA GLY A 232 25.67 -16.29 -5.50
C GLY A 232 25.28 -17.65 -4.90
N SER A 233 25.74 -18.76 -5.49
CA SER A 233 25.50 -20.11 -4.97
C SER A 233 26.30 -20.42 -3.70
N GLY A 234 27.42 -19.72 -3.46
CA GLY A 234 28.30 -19.96 -2.32
C GLY A 234 27.98 -19.12 -1.08
N ARG A 235 27.18 -18.06 -1.19
CA ARG A 235 26.81 -17.22 -0.05
C ARG A 235 25.52 -17.73 0.59
N ARG A 236 25.58 -18.06 1.89
CA ARG A 236 24.39 -18.09 2.76
C ARG A 236 23.93 -16.63 2.95
N THR A 237 23.29 -16.05 1.94
CA THR A 237 22.63 -14.73 2.05
C THR A 237 21.30 -14.80 2.79
N ASP A 238 20.84 -16.01 3.14
CA ASP A 238 19.62 -16.21 3.91
C ASP A 238 19.88 -15.81 5.36
N ILE A 239 19.31 -14.67 5.75
CA ILE A 239 19.23 -14.31 7.16
C ILE A 239 18.06 -15.10 7.73
N SER A 240 18.38 -16.17 8.47
CA SER A 240 17.39 -16.93 9.21
C SER A 240 17.08 -16.21 10.51
N VAL A 241 15.84 -15.80 10.69
CA VAL A 241 15.36 -15.34 12.00
C VAL A 241 15.12 -16.56 12.88
N ASN A 242 15.65 -16.56 14.10
CA ASN A 242 15.52 -17.70 14.99
C ASN A 242 14.08 -17.80 15.54
N ALA A 243 13.60 -19.03 15.78
CA ALA A 243 12.26 -19.25 16.34
C ALA A 243 12.06 -18.57 17.70
N SER A 244 13.14 -18.47 18.52
CA SER A 244 13.11 -17.76 19.80
C SER A 244 12.91 -16.26 19.66
N GLU A 245 13.45 -15.64 18.59
CA GLU A 245 13.28 -14.20 18.31
C GLU A 245 11.83 -13.93 17.88
N LEU A 246 11.25 -14.81 17.06
CA LEU A 246 9.83 -14.74 16.70
C LEU A 246 8.91 -14.89 17.91
N ALA A 247 9.21 -15.84 18.80
CA ALA A 247 8.42 -16.09 19.99
C ALA A 247 8.48 -14.93 21.00
N ALA A 248 9.57 -14.14 20.98
CA ALA A 248 9.71 -12.95 21.81
C ALA A 248 8.86 -11.76 21.34
N LEU A 249 8.45 -11.74 20.05
CA LEU A 249 7.60 -10.68 19.51
C LEU A 249 6.16 -10.82 20.02
N LYS A 250 5.75 -9.86 20.84
CA LYS A 250 4.38 -9.73 21.32
C LYS A 250 3.54 -8.99 20.29
N ASP A 251 2.29 -9.41 20.14
CA ASP A 251 1.34 -8.78 19.21
C ASP A 251 1.15 -7.28 19.48
N GLY A 252 1.27 -6.85 20.74
CA GLY A 252 1.21 -5.44 21.13
C GLY A 252 2.30 -4.56 20.53
N ASP A 253 3.50 -5.11 20.37
CA ASP A 253 4.69 -4.40 19.90
C ASP A 253 4.85 -4.44 18.38
N LEU A 254 4.03 -5.25 17.69
CA LEU A 254 4.02 -5.32 16.24
C LEU A 254 3.50 -4.01 15.62
N PRO A 255 4.11 -3.49 14.54
CA PRO A 255 3.59 -2.31 13.85
C PRO A 255 2.32 -2.63 13.06
N VAL A 256 1.66 -1.61 12.52
CA VAL A 256 0.64 -1.83 11.47
C VAL A 256 1.37 -2.12 10.15
N PHE A 257 0.92 -3.11 9.39
CA PHE A 257 1.44 -3.42 8.05
C PHE A 257 0.41 -3.08 6.99
N THR A 258 0.80 -2.32 5.96
CA THR A 258 -0.01 -2.17 4.75
C THR A 258 0.38 -3.28 3.77
N VAL A 259 -0.59 -4.07 3.36
CA VAL A 259 -0.43 -5.09 2.32
C VAL A 259 -1.06 -4.56 1.04
N LEU A 260 -0.24 -4.22 0.05
CA LEU A 260 -0.71 -3.80 -1.27
C LEU A 260 -0.79 -5.03 -2.17
N VAL A 261 -1.97 -5.28 -2.72
CA VAL A 261 -2.19 -6.36 -3.70
C VAL A 261 -2.72 -5.75 -4.99
N PRO A 262 -1.85 -5.39 -5.94
CA PRO A 262 -2.27 -4.93 -7.25
C PRO A 262 -2.81 -6.09 -8.08
N MET A 263 -4.04 -5.95 -8.57
CA MET A 263 -4.68 -6.96 -9.40
C MET A 263 -5.24 -6.32 -10.67
N TYR A 264 -5.14 -7.04 -11.79
CA TYR A 264 -5.73 -6.61 -13.05
C TYR A 264 -6.20 -7.79 -13.87
N ARG A 265 -7.52 -7.94 -13.99
CA ARG A 265 -8.23 -9.03 -14.68
C ARG A 265 -7.94 -10.40 -14.06
N GLU A 266 -8.07 -10.48 -12.74
CA GLU A 266 -7.66 -11.64 -11.92
C GLU A 266 -8.77 -12.05 -10.93
N ALA A 267 -10.04 -11.90 -11.32
CA ALA A 267 -11.19 -12.24 -10.48
C ALA A 267 -11.14 -13.67 -9.90
N GLU A 268 -10.63 -14.62 -10.67
CA GLU A 268 -10.52 -16.04 -10.27
C GLU A 268 -9.50 -16.29 -9.15
N VAL A 269 -8.51 -15.40 -8.98
CA VAL A 269 -7.43 -15.54 -8.00
C VAL A 269 -7.83 -14.99 -6.63
N LEU A 270 -8.85 -14.12 -6.58
CA LEU A 270 -9.30 -13.47 -5.34
C LEU A 270 -9.55 -14.42 -4.16
N PRO A 271 -10.22 -15.59 -4.31
CA PRO A 271 -10.42 -16.51 -3.18
C PRO A 271 -9.10 -17.04 -2.61
N ILE A 272 -8.15 -17.37 -3.48
CA ILE A 272 -6.81 -17.87 -3.09
C ILE A 272 -6.07 -16.79 -2.31
N LEU A 273 -6.09 -15.55 -2.82
CA LEU A 273 -5.50 -14.40 -2.15
C LEU A 273 -6.11 -14.19 -0.75
N VAL A 274 -7.44 -14.18 -0.65
CA VAL A 274 -8.14 -13.96 0.61
C VAL A 274 -7.75 -15.01 1.65
N ASP A 275 -7.68 -16.28 1.24
CA ASP A 275 -7.26 -17.36 2.13
C ASP A 275 -5.78 -17.26 2.49
N SER A 276 -4.91 -16.88 1.56
CA SER A 276 -3.49 -16.64 1.81
C SER A 276 -3.25 -15.55 2.85
N ILE A 277 -3.92 -14.40 2.73
CA ILE A 277 -3.83 -13.32 3.71
C ILE A 277 -4.42 -13.73 5.07
N ARG A 278 -5.51 -14.51 5.08
CA ARG A 278 -6.11 -15.01 6.34
C ARG A 278 -5.21 -16.00 7.08
N ARG A 279 -4.28 -16.67 6.40
CA ARG A 279 -3.30 -17.59 6.98
C ARG A 279 -2.10 -16.88 7.61
N LEU A 280 -1.93 -15.58 7.42
CA LEU A 280 -0.86 -14.82 8.06
C LEU A 280 -1.04 -14.84 9.58
N ASP A 281 0.03 -15.24 10.28
CA ASP A 281 0.19 -15.15 11.72
C ASP A 281 0.56 -13.71 12.10
N TYR A 282 -0.44 -12.83 11.99
CA TYR A 282 -0.34 -11.42 12.34
C TYR A 282 -1.67 -10.91 12.90
N PRO A 283 -1.66 -10.00 13.90
CA PRO A 283 -2.90 -9.42 14.42
C PRO A 283 -3.72 -8.77 13.31
N ARG A 284 -4.93 -9.28 13.08
CA ARG A 284 -5.79 -8.83 11.97
C ARG A 284 -6.09 -7.34 11.99
N ALA A 285 -6.27 -6.75 13.18
CA ALA A 285 -6.50 -5.32 13.35
C ALA A 285 -5.24 -4.46 13.03
N LYS A 286 -4.07 -5.08 12.87
CA LYS A 286 -2.81 -4.46 12.43
C LYS A 286 -2.49 -4.71 10.96
N LEU A 287 -3.35 -5.40 10.23
CA LEU A 287 -3.24 -5.56 8.77
C LEU A 287 -4.13 -4.54 8.07
N ASP A 288 -3.52 -3.67 7.28
CA ASP A 288 -4.19 -2.76 6.36
C ASP A 288 -4.06 -3.31 4.94
N VAL A 289 -4.98 -4.19 4.54
CA VAL A 289 -4.91 -4.86 3.25
C VAL A 289 -5.65 -4.04 2.20
N LYS A 290 -4.97 -3.73 1.10
CA LYS A 290 -5.49 -2.92 -0.01
C LYS A 290 -5.50 -3.72 -1.29
N LEU A 291 -6.70 -3.98 -1.80
CA LEU A 291 -6.90 -4.52 -3.14
C LEU A 291 -6.86 -3.37 -4.12
N VAL A 292 -5.81 -3.30 -4.93
CA VAL A 292 -5.59 -2.20 -5.86
C VAL A 292 -6.07 -2.62 -7.24
N LEU A 293 -7.23 -2.09 -7.63
CA LEU A 293 -7.96 -2.50 -8.83
C LEU A 293 -8.06 -1.32 -9.81
N GLU A 294 -7.79 -1.55 -11.09
CA GLU A 294 -8.02 -0.53 -12.13
C GLU A 294 -9.52 -0.28 -12.31
N ALA A 295 -9.93 0.98 -12.47
CA ALA A 295 -11.35 1.36 -12.55
C ALA A 295 -12.12 0.68 -13.70
N GLY A 296 -11.42 0.28 -14.76
CA GLY A 296 -11.98 -0.43 -15.91
C GLY A 296 -12.17 -1.95 -15.70
N ASP A 297 -11.70 -2.51 -14.59
CA ASP A 297 -11.83 -3.94 -14.27
C ASP A 297 -13.06 -4.20 -13.39
N THR A 298 -14.24 -4.01 -14.00
CA THR A 298 -15.51 -4.17 -13.29
C THR A 298 -15.73 -5.59 -12.79
N GLU A 299 -15.26 -6.60 -13.52
CA GLU A 299 -15.41 -8.01 -13.15
C GLU A 299 -14.71 -8.32 -11.83
N THR A 300 -13.44 -7.91 -11.69
CA THR A 300 -12.66 -8.16 -10.48
C THR A 300 -13.17 -7.30 -9.31
N ILE A 301 -13.62 -6.07 -9.58
CA ILE A 301 -14.25 -5.21 -8.56
C ILE A 301 -15.52 -5.85 -8.00
N GLU A 302 -16.42 -6.36 -8.86
CA GLU A 302 -17.65 -7.00 -8.39
C GLU A 302 -17.38 -8.34 -7.69
N ALA A 303 -16.39 -9.11 -8.15
CA ALA A 303 -15.94 -10.32 -7.46
C ALA A 303 -15.40 -10.00 -6.05
N ALA A 304 -14.59 -8.95 -5.92
CA ALA A 304 -14.05 -8.51 -4.62
C ALA A 304 -15.15 -8.04 -3.66
N LYS A 305 -16.17 -7.33 -4.15
CA LYS A 305 -17.35 -6.95 -3.37
C LYS A 305 -18.17 -8.18 -2.95
N ALA A 306 -18.40 -9.12 -3.86
CA ALA A 306 -19.19 -10.32 -3.60
C ALA A 306 -18.56 -11.24 -2.55
N LEU A 307 -17.23 -11.25 -2.45
CA LEU A 307 -16.50 -12.01 -1.43
C LEU A 307 -16.71 -11.50 0.00
N GLY A 308 -17.44 -10.39 0.20
CA GLY A 308 -17.67 -9.81 1.52
C GLY A 308 -16.35 -9.49 2.22
N ALA A 309 -15.33 -9.12 1.42
CA ALA A 309 -13.96 -8.88 1.87
C ALA A 309 -13.86 -7.63 2.80
N GLU A 310 -14.97 -6.96 3.07
CA GLU A 310 -15.10 -5.66 3.75
C GLU A 310 -14.51 -5.62 5.17
N ASP A 311 -14.29 -6.77 5.82
CA ASP A 311 -13.77 -6.83 7.18
C ASP A 311 -12.25 -6.60 7.26
N LEU A 312 -11.52 -6.96 6.20
CA LEU A 312 -10.05 -6.99 6.13
C LEU A 312 -9.48 -6.26 4.91
N PHE A 313 -10.24 -6.17 3.82
CA PHE A 313 -9.78 -5.67 2.53
C PHE A 313 -10.45 -4.34 2.20
N GLU A 314 -9.61 -3.36 1.86
CA GLU A 314 -10.02 -2.07 1.35
C GLU A 314 -9.78 -2.02 -0.15
N ILE A 315 -10.83 -1.76 -0.93
CA ILE A 315 -10.71 -1.63 -2.39
C ILE A 315 -10.23 -0.22 -2.72
N ILE A 316 -9.06 -0.12 -3.35
CA ILE A 316 -8.52 1.12 -3.90
C ILE A 316 -8.70 1.07 -5.42
N ARG A 317 -9.60 1.91 -5.93
CA ARG A 317 -9.87 1.99 -7.36
C ARG A 317 -8.92 2.98 -8.02
N VAL A 318 -7.98 2.48 -8.83
CA VAL A 318 -7.05 3.31 -9.60
C VAL A 318 -7.80 3.90 -10.81
N PRO A 319 -7.80 5.23 -11.00
CA PRO A 319 -8.46 5.85 -12.14
C PRO A 319 -7.82 5.42 -13.46
N ASP A 320 -8.63 5.41 -14.53
CA ASP A 320 -8.17 5.00 -15.85
C ASP A 320 -7.13 6.00 -16.38
N SER A 321 -5.88 5.54 -16.47
CA SER A 321 -4.77 6.34 -16.96
C SER A 321 -3.66 5.46 -17.53
N GLN A 322 -2.95 5.99 -18.53
CA GLN A 322 -1.81 5.32 -19.16
C GLN A 322 -0.48 5.76 -18.51
N PRO A 323 0.49 4.85 -18.33
CA PRO A 323 0.43 3.43 -18.65
C PRO A 323 -0.25 2.60 -17.54
N LYS A 324 -0.93 1.51 -17.89
CA LYS A 324 -1.49 0.55 -16.92
C LYS A 324 -0.41 -0.45 -16.48
N THR A 325 0.25 -0.18 -15.35
CA THR A 325 1.35 -1.00 -14.84
C THR A 325 1.24 -1.19 -13.33
N LYS A 326 1.75 -2.33 -12.81
CA LYS A 326 1.80 -2.61 -11.36
C LYS A 326 2.47 -1.47 -10.56
N PRO A 327 3.62 -0.89 -10.99
CA PRO A 327 4.23 0.24 -10.29
C PRO A 327 3.34 1.49 -10.21
N LYS A 328 2.59 1.84 -11.26
CA LYS A 328 1.63 2.98 -11.22
C LYS A 328 0.56 2.71 -10.15
N ALA A 329 -0.05 1.53 -10.21
CA ALA A 329 -1.10 1.14 -9.27
C ALA A 329 -0.61 1.15 -7.81
N CYS A 330 0.57 0.59 -7.55
CA CYS A 330 1.19 0.62 -6.22
C CYS A 330 1.50 2.05 -5.75
N ASN A 331 2.07 2.91 -6.61
CA ASN A 331 2.35 4.30 -6.27
C ASN A 331 1.08 5.08 -5.91
N TYR A 332 -0.02 4.82 -6.63
CA TYR A 332 -1.32 5.41 -6.34
C TYR A 332 -1.84 4.92 -4.98
N ALA A 333 -1.85 3.60 -4.76
CA ALA A 333 -2.38 2.99 -3.53
C ALA A 333 -1.56 3.31 -2.28
N LEU A 334 -0.25 3.56 -2.43
CA LEU A 334 0.64 3.91 -1.33
C LEU A 334 0.19 5.18 -0.58
N ARG A 335 -0.54 6.09 -1.24
CA ARG A 335 -1.11 7.30 -0.62
C ARG A 335 -2.19 7.00 0.42
N PHE A 336 -2.82 5.84 0.31
CA PHE A 336 -3.85 5.39 1.24
C PHE A 336 -3.28 4.50 2.36
N ALA A 337 -1.98 4.19 2.33
CA ALA A 337 -1.33 3.25 3.25
C ALA A 337 -1.36 3.72 4.70
N ARG A 338 -1.80 2.84 5.60
CA ARG A 338 -1.88 3.06 7.05
C ARG A 338 -0.95 2.18 7.87
N GLY A 339 -0.03 1.44 7.26
CA GLY A 339 0.99 0.60 7.92
C GLY A 339 2.37 1.26 7.96
N GLU A 340 3.07 1.13 9.08
CA GLU A 340 4.42 1.69 9.27
C GLU A 340 5.38 1.06 8.28
N TYR A 341 5.17 -0.24 8.05
CA TYR A 341 5.75 -0.99 6.95
C TYR A 341 4.70 -1.24 5.87
N THR A 342 5.17 -1.34 4.63
CA THR A 342 4.37 -1.70 3.48
C THR A 342 5.00 -2.90 2.79
N VAL A 343 4.17 -3.87 2.41
CA VAL A 343 4.57 -5.02 1.59
C VAL A 343 3.70 -5.05 0.34
N ILE A 344 4.29 -5.50 -0.76
CA ILE A 344 3.57 -5.76 -2.02
C ILE A 344 3.53 -7.27 -2.19
N PHE A 345 2.34 -7.83 -2.31
CA PHE A 345 2.13 -9.22 -2.69
C PHE A 345 1.47 -9.28 -4.06
N ASP A 346 1.87 -10.26 -4.88
CA ASP A 346 1.13 -10.56 -6.10
C ASP A 346 -0.17 -11.30 -5.78
N ALA A 347 -1.14 -11.27 -6.70
CA ALA A 347 -2.43 -11.92 -6.50
C ALA A 347 -2.29 -13.43 -6.25
N GLU A 348 -1.32 -14.06 -6.92
CA GLU A 348 -1.02 -15.49 -6.85
C GLU A 348 -0.05 -15.88 -5.72
N ASP A 349 0.47 -14.92 -4.96
CA ASP A 349 1.44 -15.22 -3.90
C ASP A 349 0.76 -15.92 -2.71
N SER A 350 1.47 -16.92 -2.17
CA SER A 350 1.08 -17.56 -0.90
C SER A 350 2.21 -17.35 0.11
N PRO A 351 2.21 -16.22 0.84
CA PRO A 351 3.23 -15.94 1.86
C PRO A 351 3.26 -17.01 2.97
N GLU A 352 4.43 -17.21 3.58
CA GLU A 352 4.54 -18.01 4.80
C GLU A 352 3.75 -17.33 5.93
N PRO A 353 3.03 -18.08 6.80
CA PRO A 353 2.22 -17.50 7.87
C PRO A 353 2.96 -16.46 8.72
N ASP A 354 4.20 -16.75 9.10
CA ASP A 354 5.02 -15.90 9.98
C ASP A 354 5.92 -14.90 9.23
N GLN A 355 5.75 -14.74 7.90
CA GLN A 355 6.61 -13.90 7.07
C GLN A 355 6.69 -12.45 7.56
N LEU A 356 5.55 -11.85 7.92
CA LEU A 356 5.52 -10.46 8.42
C LEU A 356 6.22 -10.32 9.77
N ARG A 357 6.07 -11.31 10.66
CA ARG A 357 6.78 -11.35 11.95
C ARG A 357 8.29 -11.45 11.75
N LYS A 358 8.75 -12.30 10.81
CA LYS A 358 10.16 -12.38 10.42
C LYS A 358 10.69 -11.04 9.89
N VAL A 359 9.94 -10.35 9.05
CA VAL A 359 10.33 -9.04 8.51
C VAL A 359 10.46 -8.00 9.63
N VAL A 360 9.54 -7.95 10.60
CA VAL A 360 9.65 -7.06 11.76
C VAL A 360 10.90 -7.37 12.59
N ALA A 361 11.15 -8.66 12.88
CA ALA A 361 12.35 -9.08 13.60
C ALA A 361 13.64 -8.62 12.91
N LEU A 362 13.69 -8.73 11.57
CA LEU A 362 14.83 -8.27 10.78
C LEU A 362 15.00 -6.76 10.83
N PHE A 363 13.93 -5.98 10.67
CA PHE A 363 14.02 -4.52 10.79
C PHE A 363 14.50 -4.10 12.19
N ASN A 364 14.01 -4.76 13.25
CA ASN A 364 14.44 -4.49 14.62
C ASN A 364 15.92 -4.86 14.87
N ALA A 365 16.42 -5.90 14.20
CA ALA A 365 17.83 -6.32 14.27
C ALA A 365 18.76 -5.51 13.35
N SER A 366 18.19 -4.78 12.38
CA SER A 366 18.92 -4.02 11.37
C SER A 366 19.15 -2.58 11.82
N GLY A 367 20.17 -1.92 11.25
CA GLY A 367 20.40 -0.50 11.45
C GLY A 367 19.40 0.38 10.68
N PRO A 368 19.35 1.69 10.99
CA PRO A 368 18.43 2.65 10.36
C PRO A 368 18.66 2.86 8.86
N GLU A 369 19.77 2.37 8.32
CA GLU A 369 20.08 2.37 6.88
C GLU A 369 19.24 1.37 6.08
N VAL A 370 18.67 0.35 6.72
CA VAL A 370 17.89 -0.67 6.03
C VAL A 370 16.48 -0.16 5.74
N ALA A 371 16.20 0.07 4.45
CA ALA A 371 14.90 0.57 3.99
C ALA A 371 13.99 -0.53 3.41
N CYS A 372 14.54 -1.67 2.99
CA CYS A 372 13.78 -2.72 2.32
C CYS A 372 14.29 -4.10 2.69
N VAL A 373 13.35 -5.03 2.89
CA VAL A 373 13.63 -6.46 3.05
C VAL A 373 12.95 -7.19 1.89
N GLN A 374 13.73 -7.89 1.09
CA GLN A 374 13.23 -8.70 -0.02
C GLN A 374 13.12 -10.15 0.43
N ALA A 375 11.91 -10.70 0.38
CA ALA A 375 11.72 -12.13 0.54
C ALA A 375 12.03 -12.86 -0.78
N ARG A 376 12.59 -14.06 -0.68
CA ARG A 376 13.00 -14.86 -1.85
C ARG A 376 11.81 -15.63 -2.39
N LEU A 377 11.53 -15.46 -3.68
CA LEU A 377 10.47 -16.17 -4.39
C LEU A 377 10.92 -17.60 -4.73
N ASN A 378 10.17 -18.59 -4.30
CA ASN A 378 10.31 -20.02 -4.58
C ASN A 378 9.03 -20.52 -5.27
N TYR A 379 9.11 -21.48 -6.18
CA TYR A 379 7.92 -21.96 -6.89
C TYR A 379 7.15 -22.98 -6.04
N PHE A 380 5.82 -22.85 -5.97
CA PHE A 380 4.95 -23.92 -5.51
C PHE A 380 4.98 -25.04 -6.57
N ASN A 381 5.11 -26.29 -6.13
CA ASN A 381 5.14 -27.50 -6.95
C ASN A 381 6.48 -27.83 -7.65
N ARG A 382 7.48 -28.23 -6.86
CA ARG A 382 8.75 -28.80 -7.37
C ARG A 382 8.60 -30.25 -7.86
N ASP A 383 7.59 -30.97 -7.37
CA ASP A 383 7.60 -32.44 -7.39
C ASP A 383 6.56 -33.09 -8.33
N ASP A 384 5.55 -32.37 -8.86
CA ASP A 384 4.48 -33.02 -9.65
C ASP A 384 4.66 -33.07 -11.18
N ASN A 385 5.71 -32.52 -11.80
CA ASN A 385 5.86 -32.65 -13.26
C ASN A 385 7.30 -32.61 -13.80
N PHE A 386 7.63 -33.59 -14.66
CA PHE A 386 8.86 -33.68 -15.46
C PHE A 386 8.94 -32.64 -16.61
N ARG A 387 8.06 -31.63 -16.62
CA ARG A 387 8.13 -30.45 -17.52
C ARG A 387 8.43 -29.22 -16.65
N PRO A 388 9.47 -28.42 -16.97
CA PRO A 388 9.87 -27.32 -16.12
C PRO A 388 8.73 -26.30 -15.97
N GLY A 389 8.50 -25.93 -14.70
CA GLY A 389 7.39 -25.14 -14.18
C GLY A 389 7.01 -23.91 -15.00
N CYS A 390 5.74 -23.86 -15.35
CA CYS A 390 5.01 -22.65 -15.69
C CYS A 390 3.59 -22.80 -15.14
N SER A 391 3.46 -22.70 -13.82
CA SER A 391 2.18 -22.49 -13.13
C SER A 391 2.44 -21.62 -11.90
N HIS A 392 2.25 -20.32 -12.16
CA HIS A 392 2.25 -19.11 -11.36
C HIS A 392 1.75 -19.27 -9.91
N SER A 393 2.65 -19.61 -8.99
CA SER A 393 2.51 -19.29 -7.57
C SER A 393 3.90 -19.32 -6.91
N SER A 394 4.31 -18.18 -6.36
CA SER A 394 5.56 -18.04 -5.62
C SER A 394 5.31 -18.08 -4.11
N ILE A 395 6.07 -18.92 -3.41
CA ILE A 395 6.24 -18.90 -1.95
C ILE A 395 7.47 -18.06 -1.64
N ALA A 396 7.36 -17.13 -0.71
CA ALA A 396 8.50 -16.29 -0.36
C ALA A 396 9.34 -16.91 0.79
N ASN A 397 10.28 -17.84 0.54
CA ASN A 397 11.14 -18.42 1.61
C ASN A 397 12.53 -17.79 1.62
N GLY A 398 12.95 -17.25 2.77
CA GLY A 398 14.25 -16.61 2.95
C GLY A 398 14.17 -15.11 2.71
N LEU A 399 14.94 -14.33 3.48
CA LEU A 399 14.89 -12.87 3.46
C LEU A 399 16.29 -12.33 3.17
N THR A 400 16.38 -11.44 2.21
CA THR A 400 17.58 -10.66 1.87
C THR A 400 17.34 -9.22 2.24
N ILE A 401 18.24 -8.63 3.04
CA ILE A 401 18.20 -7.21 3.36
C ILE A 401 18.72 -6.43 2.15
N CYS A 402 17.92 -5.50 1.65
CA CYS A 402 18.33 -4.53 0.65
C CYS A 402 18.67 -3.22 1.35
N CYS A 403 19.96 -2.96 1.52
CA CYS A 403 20.43 -1.63 1.89
C CYS A 403 20.36 -0.74 0.64
N PRO A 404 19.62 0.37 0.64
CA PRO A 404 19.74 1.34 -0.43
C PRO A 404 21.18 1.86 -0.42
N ALA A 405 21.95 1.52 -1.45
CA ALA A 405 23.16 2.26 -1.77
C ALA A 405 22.76 3.65 -2.27
N CYS A 406 22.26 4.50 -1.36
CA CYS A 406 22.24 5.94 -1.51
C CYS A 406 23.43 6.48 -0.72
N THR A 407 24.64 6.21 -1.20
CA THR A 407 25.78 7.06 -0.87
C THR A 407 25.50 8.43 -1.50
N GLY A 408 25.41 9.46 -0.65
CA GLY A 408 25.13 10.83 -1.05
C GLY A 408 26.25 11.52 -1.80
#